data_AF-I1CBU2-F1
#
_entry.id   AF-I1CBU2-F1
#
_cell.length_a   1.000
_cell.length_b   1.000
_cell.length_c   1.000
_cell.angle_alpha   90.00
_cell.angle_beta   90.00
_cell.angle_gamma   90.00
#
_symmetry.space_group_name_H-M   'P 1'
#
loop_
_entity.id
_entity.type
_entity.pdbx_description
1 polymer ?
#
loop_
_entity_poly.entity_id
_entity_poly.type
_entity_poly.pdbx_seq_one_letter_code
_entity_poly.pdbx_strand_id
1 'polypeptide(L)'
;MLNQLTLFFFFLQWLLIQARPVSSNSSELIKGKYFDRVVIIVFENQDYDVAAKDKYLSTLTSKYKGMALTNYLATTHPSQPNYIAMISGSTKGTNEDDESNINRKTIVDLLEAKGISWKTYQEDYPGNCNKKMDIKGYARKHNPFISFKNIQSSKSRCANIVNSKQLDKDIKDNSVPQFVFYTPNVNRHNTCHL
;
A
#
# COMPACT_ATOMS: atom_id res chain seq x y z
N MET A 1 -60.35 -53.42 -23.95
CA MET A 1 -59.70 -53.30 -22.63
C MET A 1 -58.27 -52.85 -22.84
N LEU A 2 -57.89 -51.76 -22.17
CA LEU A 2 -56.59 -51.09 -22.22
C LEU A 2 -55.42 -52.02 -21.82
N ASN A 3 -54.25 -51.79 -22.40
CA ASN A 3 -52.93 -51.60 -21.74
C ASN A 3 -51.79 -51.88 -22.72
N GLN A 4 -50.63 -51.24 -22.73
CA GLN A 4 -50.15 -49.94 -22.28
C GLN A 4 -48.80 -49.78 -23.01
N LEU A 5 -48.55 -48.63 -23.64
CA LEU A 5 -47.24 -48.23 -24.18
C LEU A 5 -46.21 -48.21 -23.03
N THR A 6 -45.02 -48.79 -23.24
CA THR A 6 -43.85 -48.50 -22.39
C THR A 6 -42.78 -47.82 -23.24
N LEU A 7 -42.80 -46.48 -23.21
CA LEU A 7 -41.73 -45.63 -23.73
C LEU A 7 -40.57 -45.63 -22.72
N PHE A 8 -39.38 -46.07 -23.13
CA PHE A 8 -38.16 -45.88 -22.34
C PHE A 8 -37.65 -44.45 -22.54
N PHE A 9 -37.81 -43.59 -21.52
CA PHE A 9 -37.13 -42.30 -21.45
C PHE A 9 -35.76 -42.50 -20.77
N PHE A 10 -34.68 -42.44 -21.55
CA PHE A 10 -33.33 -42.26 -21.00
C PHE A 10 -33.16 -40.79 -20.58
N PHE A 11 -33.25 -40.52 -19.27
CA PHE A 11 -32.83 -39.23 -18.72
C PHE A 11 -31.31 -39.19 -18.64
N LEU A 12 -30.68 -38.53 -19.60
CA LEU A 12 -29.27 -38.15 -19.53
C LEU A 12 -29.15 -36.98 -18.52
N GLN A 13 -28.82 -37.28 -17.27
CA GLN A 13 -28.49 -36.23 -16.29
C GLN A 13 -27.16 -35.58 -16.68
N TRP A 14 -27.25 -34.40 -17.29
CA TRP A 14 -26.13 -33.50 -17.43
C TRP A 14 -25.77 -32.96 -16.04
N LEU A 15 -24.69 -33.45 -15.44
CA LEU A 15 -24.04 -32.78 -14.33
C LEU A 15 -23.50 -31.44 -14.87
N LEU A 16 -24.25 -30.36 -14.67
CA LEU A 16 -23.73 -29.01 -14.77
C LEU A 16 -22.70 -28.83 -13.64
N ILE A 17 -21.45 -29.17 -13.93
CA ILE A 17 -20.31 -28.64 -13.17
C ILE A 17 -20.30 -27.15 -13.50
N GLN A 18 -21.05 -26.37 -12.73
CA GLN A 18 -20.79 -24.94 -12.67
C GLN A 18 -19.42 -24.79 -12.03
N ALA A 19 -18.39 -24.61 -12.86
CA ALA A 19 -17.15 -24.00 -12.42
C ALA A 19 -17.52 -22.62 -11.89
N ARG A 20 -17.77 -22.52 -10.58
CA ARG A 20 -17.90 -21.22 -9.93
C ARG A 20 -16.57 -20.51 -10.21
N PRO A 21 -16.59 -19.25 -10.70
CA PRO A 21 -15.38 -18.46 -10.69
C PRO A 21 -14.86 -18.48 -9.26
N VAL A 22 -13.61 -18.90 -9.07
CA VAL A 22 -12.91 -18.71 -7.81
C VAL A 22 -12.99 -17.21 -7.56
N SER A 23 -13.86 -16.79 -6.64
CA SER A 23 -13.88 -15.45 -6.10
C SER A 23 -12.43 -15.12 -5.79
N SER A 24 -11.92 -14.06 -6.43
CA SER A 24 -10.60 -13.53 -6.10
C SER A 24 -10.54 -13.45 -4.57
N ASN A 25 -9.53 -14.09 -3.98
CA ASN A 25 -9.29 -14.03 -2.55
C ASN A 25 -9.01 -12.56 -2.21
N SER A 26 -10.04 -11.77 -1.91
CA SER A 26 -9.86 -10.66 -1.01
C SER A 26 -9.38 -11.30 0.29
N SER A 27 -8.14 -11.01 0.69
CA SER A 27 -7.63 -11.47 1.97
C SER A 27 -8.67 -11.09 3.03
N GLU A 28 -9.15 -12.07 3.79
CA GLU A 28 -10.11 -11.82 4.87
C GLU A 28 -9.57 -10.69 5.75
N LEU A 29 -10.39 -9.67 5.98
CA LEU A 29 -10.00 -8.50 6.76
C LEU A 29 -9.70 -8.93 8.20
N ILE A 30 -8.48 -8.65 8.66
CA ILE A 30 -8.07 -8.91 10.03
C ILE A 30 -8.56 -7.77 10.93
N LYS A 31 -9.52 -8.05 11.81
CA LYS A 31 -10.11 -7.03 12.70
C LYS A 31 -9.09 -6.43 13.66
N GLY A 32 -9.00 -5.10 13.65
CA GLY A 32 -8.13 -4.36 14.56
C GLY A 32 -8.81 -4.00 15.87
N LYS A 33 -8.01 -3.68 16.89
CA LYS A 33 -8.54 -3.21 18.18
C LYS A 33 -9.21 -1.83 18.08
N TYR A 34 -8.62 -0.95 17.27
CA TYR A 34 -9.06 0.44 17.10
C TYR A 34 -9.35 0.79 15.65
N PHE A 35 -8.57 0.27 14.71
CA PHE A 35 -8.69 0.53 13.29
C PHE A 35 -8.49 -0.77 12.50
N ASP A 36 -9.33 -0.99 11.50
CA ASP A 36 -9.20 -2.12 10.58
C ASP A 36 -8.25 -1.83 9.41
N ARG A 37 -8.01 -0.55 9.11
CA ARG A 37 -7.13 -0.09 8.02
C ARG A 37 -6.37 1.16 8.45
N VAL A 38 -5.10 1.21 8.08
CA VAL A 38 -4.20 2.35 8.27
C VAL A 38 -3.70 2.81 6.91
N VAL A 39 -3.89 4.10 6.62
CA VAL A 39 -3.40 4.74 5.40
C VAL A 39 -2.45 5.86 5.81
N ILE A 40 -1.20 5.75 5.35
CA ILE A 40 -0.16 6.75 5.55
C ILE A 40 0.12 7.39 4.20
N ILE A 41 -0.02 8.70 4.12
CA ILE A 41 0.32 9.49 2.93
C ILE A 41 1.45 10.42 3.33
N VAL A 42 2.59 10.32 2.65
CA VAL A 42 3.79 11.09 2.98
C VAL A 42 4.08 12.09 1.88
N PHE A 43 3.79 13.36 2.17
CA PHE A 43 4.24 14.51 1.39
C PHE A 43 5.68 14.86 1.80
N GLU A 44 6.42 15.52 0.91
CA GLU A 44 7.78 15.97 1.21
C GLU A 44 7.83 17.49 1.44
N ASN A 45 8.80 17.91 2.23
CA ASN A 45 9.27 19.27 2.52
C ASN A 45 8.22 20.39 2.39
N GLN A 46 7.43 20.56 3.45
CA GLN A 46 6.62 21.76 3.63
C GLN A 46 6.63 22.22 5.08
N ASP A 47 6.70 23.53 5.28
CA ASP A 47 6.60 24.13 6.61
C ASP A 47 5.21 23.91 7.19
N TYR A 48 5.13 23.62 8.50
CA TYR A 48 3.86 23.37 9.18
C TYR A 48 2.86 24.51 8.94
N ASP A 49 3.29 25.77 9.06
CA ASP A 49 2.41 26.93 8.90
C ASP A 49 1.87 27.10 7.48
N VAL A 50 2.59 26.59 6.47
CA VAL A 50 2.14 26.59 5.08
C VAL A 50 1.16 25.45 4.87
N ALA A 51 1.51 24.23 5.29
CA ALA A 51 0.65 23.06 5.17
C ALA A 51 -0.67 23.21 5.95
N ALA A 52 -0.64 23.81 7.14
CA ALA A 52 -1.83 24.05 7.96
C ALA A 52 -2.81 25.06 7.32
N LYS A 53 -2.31 25.94 6.45
CA LYS A 53 -3.12 26.92 5.69
C LYS A 53 -3.60 26.36 4.35
N ASP A 54 -3.13 25.18 3.94
CA ASP A 54 -3.64 24.54 2.73
C ASP A 54 -5.14 24.26 2.87
N LYS A 55 -5.89 24.58 1.81
CA LYS A 55 -7.36 24.51 1.82
C LYS A 55 -7.84 23.07 1.97
N TYR A 56 -7.13 22.10 1.40
CA TYR A 56 -7.52 20.69 1.52
C TYR A 56 -7.12 20.14 2.89
N LEU A 57 -5.87 20.32 3.32
CA LEU A 57 -5.39 19.80 4.61
C LEU A 57 -6.15 20.37 5.81
N SER A 58 -6.48 21.66 5.80
CA SER A 58 -7.30 22.30 6.85
C SER A 58 -8.71 21.71 6.95
N THR A 59 -9.25 21.10 5.87
CA THR A 59 -10.55 20.40 5.93
C THR A 59 -10.45 19.08 6.68
N LEU A 60 -9.27 18.45 6.77
CA LEU A 60 -9.09 17.20 7.50
C LEU A 60 -9.40 17.37 8.99
N THR A 61 -8.94 18.46 9.59
CA THR A 61 -9.21 18.76 11.01
C THR A 61 -10.61 19.33 11.20
N SER A 62 -11.00 20.33 10.40
CA SER A 62 -12.27 21.05 10.60
C SER A 62 -13.52 20.25 10.18
N LYS A 63 -13.46 19.52 9.05
CA LYS A 63 -14.62 18.80 8.50
C LYS A 63 -14.63 17.32 8.88
N TYR A 64 -13.48 16.66 8.83
CA TYR A 64 -13.38 15.21 9.06
C TYR A 64 -13.01 14.84 10.49
N LYS A 65 -13.01 15.81 11.41
CA LYS A 65 -12.67 15.64 12.84
C LYS A 65 -11.30 15.00 13.05
N GLY A 66 -10.38 15.23 12.11
CA GLY A 66 -8.99 14.83 12.23
C GLY A 66 -8.28 15.61 13.32
N MET A 67 -7.12 15.09 13.75
CA MET A 67 -6.28 15.73 14.75
C MET A 67 -5.00 16.24 14.09
N ALA A 68 -4.66 17.50 14.32
CA ALA A 68 -3.36 18.04 13.97
C ALA A 68 -2.35 17.71 15.08
N LEU A 69 -1.23 17.09 14.69
CA LEU A 69 -0.14 16.78 15.61
C LEU A 69 0.90 17.91 15.55
N THR A 70 0.72 18.94 16.39
CA THR A 70 1.55 20.17 16.37
C THR A 70 2.95 19.99 16.97
N ASN A 71 3.23 18.83 17.58
CA ASN A 71 4.53 18.47 18.13
C ASN A 71 5.04 17.14 17.53
N TYR A 72 4.73 16.91 16.24
CA TYR A 72 5.26 15.79 15.47
C TYR A 72 6.46 16.26 14.66
N LEU A 73 7.66 15.83 15.07
CA LEU A 73 8.93 16.29 14.52
C LEU A 73 9.57 15.23 13.62
N ALA A 74 10.33 15.68 12.62
CA ALA A 74 11.20 14.79 11.85
C ALA A 74 12.24 14.13 12.77
N THR A 75 12.64 12.92 12.43
CA THR A 75 13.69 12.18 13.16
C THR A 75 15.07 12.79 12.91
N THR A 76 15.34 13.24 11.69
CA THR A 76 16.62 13.88 11.30
C THR A 76 16.46 14.63 9.96
N HIS A 77 17.55 15.19 9.46
CA HIS A 77 17.72 15.63 8.07
C HIS A 77 18.95 14.89 7.48
N PRO A 78 18.98 14.48 6.20
CA PRO A 78 18.02 14.70 5.09
C PRO A 78 16.77 13.80 5.17
N SER A 79 15.97 13.73 4.10
CA SER A 79 14.62 13.13 4.12
C SER A 79 14.65 11.60 4.20
N GLN A 80 15.54 10.89 3.49
CA GLN A 80 15.53 9.42 3.44
C GLN A 80 15.58 8.71 4.81
N PRO A 81 16.44 9.11 5.77
CA PRO A 81 16.43 8.52 7.11
C PRO A 81 15.07 8.56 7.82
N ASN A 82 14.26 9.60 7.58
CA ASN A 82 12.92 9.70 8.15
C ASN A 82 11.98 8.63 7.57
N TYR A 83 11.96 8.45 6.26
CA TYR A 83 11.19 7.40 5.60
C TYR A 83 11.58 6.00 6.12
N ILE A 84 12.88 5.75 6.28
CA ILE A 84 13.41 4.48 6.84
C ILE A 84 12.94 4.30 8.29
N ALA A 85 12.97 5.35 9.10
CA ALA A 85 12.52 5.32 10.48
C ALA A 85 11.01 5.05 10.60
N MET A 86 10.19 5.60 9.70
CA MET A 86 8.73 5.39 9.71
C MET A 86 8.33 3.91 9.61
N ILE A 87 9.07 3.08 8.86
CA ILE A 87 8.72 1.66 8.68
C ILE A 87 9.57 0.70 9.52
N SER A 88 10.69 1.15 10.09
CA SER A 88 11.62 0.26 10.82
C SER A 88 11.91 0.69 12.27
N GLY A 89 11.39 1.84 12.69
CA GLY A 89 11.55 2.42 14.02
C GLY A 89 12.97 2.93 14.32
N SER A 90 13.84 3.07 13.31
CA SER A 90 15.21 3.55 13.45
C SER A 90 15.75 3.99 12.09
N THR A 91 16.65 4.97 12.04
CA THR A 91 17.37 5.34 10.80
C THR A 91 18.39 4.27 10.38
N LYS A 92 18.79 3.40 11.32
CA LYS A 92 19.81 2.35 11.12
C LYS A 92 21.15 2.85 10.57
N GLY A 93 21.49 4.09 10.89
CA GLY A 93 22.74 4.70 10.47
C GLY A 93 22.70 5.29 9.06
N THR A 94 21.57 5.21 8.35
CA THR A 94 21.38 6.04 7.16
C THR A 94 21.33 7.50 7.60
N ASN A 95 22.23 8.29 7.06
CA ASN A 95 22.45 9.70 7.38
C ASN A 95 22.41 10.61 6.14
N GLU A 96 22.30 10.03 4.95
CA GLU A 96 22.30 10.74 3.67
C GLU A 96 21.16 10.22 2.78
N ASP A 97 20.90 10.93 1.67
CA ASP A 97 20.03 10.47 0.60
C ASP A 97 20.83 9.60 -0.40
N ASP A 98 20.93 8.30 -0.12
CA ASP A 98 21.81 7.36 -0.83
C ASP A 98 21.13 6.06 -1.28
N GLU A 99 21.91 5.17 -1.91
CA GLU A 99 21.46 3.82 -2.21
C GLU A 99 21.51 2.90 -0.97
N SER A 100 20.68 3.21 0.02
CA SER A 100 20.55 2.43 1.25
C SER A 100 20.03 1.00 1.00
N ASN A 101 20.75 0.00 1.51
CA ASN A 101 20.41 -1.43 1.39
C ASN A 101 20.51 -2.12 2.77
N ILE A 102 19.44 -2.00 3.57
CA ILE A 102 19.42 -2.28 5.00
C ILE A 102 19.00 -3.73 5.29
N ASN A 103 19.74 -4.41 6.18
CA ASN A 103 19.36 -5.71 6.71
C ASN A 103 18.65 -5.57 8.07
N ARG A 104 17.32 -5.37 8.05
CA ARG A 104 16.49 -5.25 9.25
C ARG A 104 15.04 -5.62 8.95
N LYS A 105 14.34 -6.08 9.98
CA LYS A 105 12.87 -6.18 9.97
C LYS A 105 12.20 -4.80 9.94
N THR A 106 11.03 -4.75 9.34
CA THR A 106 10.17 -3.56 9.26
C THR A 106 8.78 -3.89 9.79
N ILE A 107 7.86 -2.92 9.73
CA ILE A 107 6.45 -3.13 10.00
C ILE A 107 5.85 -4.24 9.11
N VAL A 108 6.41 -4.47 7.90
CA VAL A 108 5.99 -5.56 7.00
C VAL A 108 6.10 -6.92 7.68
N ASP A 109 7.19 -7.17 8.40
CA ASP A 109 7.37 -8.45 9.11
C ASP A 109 6.32 -8.64 10.22
N LEU A 110 5.88 -7.56 10.85
CA LEU A 110 4.82 -7.59 11.87
C LEU A 110 3.43 -7.79 11.25
N LEU A 111 3.16 -7.13 10.12
CA LEU A 111 1.90 -7.24 9.38
C LEU A 111 1.72 -8.66 8.84
N GLU A 112 2.74 -9.21 8.18
CA GLU A 112 2.71 -10.56 7.62
C GLU A 112 2.58 -11.64 8.69
N ALA A 113 3.24 -11.48 9.84
CA ALA A 113 3.09 -12.39 10.98
C ALA A 113 1.64 -12.46 11.53
N LYS A 114 0.80 -11.48 11.19
CA LYS A 114 -0.62 -11.41 11.55
C LYS A 114 -1.56 -11.59 10.36
N GLY A 115 -1.04 -11.88 9.17
CA GLY A 115 -1.84 -12.00 7.94
C GLY A 115 -2.47 -10.68 7.48
N ILE A 116 -1.98 -9.54 7.96
CA ILE A 116 -2.51 -8.22 7.60
C ILE A 116 -1.95 -7.83 6.22
N SER A 117 -2.84 -7.58 5.26
CA SER A 117 -2.45 -7.19 3.92
C SER A 117 -1.82 -5.80 3.89
N TRP A 118 -0.80 -5.63 3.03
CA TRP A 118 -0.08 -4.38 2.90
C TRP A 118 0.30 -4.10 1.44
N LYS A 119 0.30 -2.83 1.06
CA LYS A 119 0.83 -2.38 -0.23
C LYS A 119 1.37 -0.96 -0.08
N THR A 120 2.40 -0.63 -0.84
CA THR A 120 2.85 0.74 -0.99
C THR A 120 2.64 1.22 -2.43
N TYR A 121 2.09 2.43 -2.54
CA TYR A 121 1.71 3.08 -3.78
C TYR A 121 2.64 4.25 -4.00
N GLN A 122 3.49 4.12 -4.99
CA GLN A 122 4.57 5.04 -5.28
C GLN A 122 4.30 5.66 -6.65
N GLU A 123 4.04 6.96 -6.71
CA GLU A 123 3.83 7.64 -7.99
C GLU A 123 5.06 7.49 -8.89
N ASP A 124 4.81 7.28 -10.19
CA ASP A 124 5.82 7.03 -11.22
C ASP A 124 6.77 5.84 -10.99
N TYR A 125 6.58 5.04 -9.94
CA TYR A 125 7.37 3.84 -9.72
C TYR A 125 7.17 2.85 -10.88
N PRO A 126 8.24 2.36 -11.53
CA PRO A 126 8.13 1.52 -12.72
C PRO A 126 7.73 0.07 -12.42
N GLY A 127 7.60 -0.34 -11.15
CA GLY A 127 7.31 -1.72 -10.77
C GLY A 127 8.53 -2.64 -10.88
N ASN A 128 8.27 -3.96 -10.93
CA ASN A 128 9.29 -5.00 -11.14
C ASN A 128 10.46 -4.98 -10.13
N CYS A 129 10.21 -4.60 -8.88
CA CYS A 129 11.25 -4.50 -7.84
C CYS A 129 12.44 -3.61 -8.27
N ASN A 130 12.15 -2.52 -9.01
CA ASN A 130 13.18 -1.63 -9.53
C ASN A 130 13.89 -0.89 -8.38
N LYS A 131 15.23 -0.91 -8.41
CA LYS A 131 16.09 -0.33 -7.38
C LYS A 131 16.84 0.93 -7.83
N LYS A 132 16.63 1.41 -9.06
CA LYS A 132 17.29 2.63 -9.55
C LYS A 132 16.88 3.81 -8.68
N MET A 133 17.81 4.75 -8.51
CA MET A 133 17.64 5.93 -7.66
C MET A 133 16.49 6.82 -8.15
N ASP A 134 16.63 7.46 -9.31
CA ASP A 134 15.61 8.37 -9.83
C ASP A 134 15.13 7.96 -11.21
N ILE A 135 13.82 7.98 -11.42
CA ILE A 135 13.16 7.63 -12.69
C ILE A 135 12.00 8.58 -12.91
N LYS A 136 12.15 9.53 -13.84
CA LYS A 136 11.14 10.56 -14.11
C LYS A 136 10.79 11.31 -12.80
N GLY A 137 9.56 11.21 -12.32
CA GLY A 137 9.12 11.79 -11.05
C GLY A 137 9.33 10.89 -9.82
N TYR A 138 9.69 9.62 -9.99
CA TYR A 138 9.93 8.70 -8.88
C TYR A 138 11.35 8.90 -8.32
N ALA A 139 11.45 9.01 -6.99
CA ALA A 139 12.71 9.03 -6.26
C ALA A 139 12.73 7.89 -5.24
N ARG A 140 13.72 7.00 -5.35
CA ARG A 140 13.90 5.83 -4.48
C ARG A 140 13.98 6.19 -3.01
N LYS A 141 14.57 7.35 -2.69
CA LYS A 141 14.70 7.85 -1.32
C LYS A 141 13.37 8.04 -0.60
N HIS A 142 12.26 8.25 -1.32
CA HIS A 142 10.92 8.40 -0.74
C HIS A 142 10.16 7.06 -0.62
N ASN A 143 10.73 5.98 -1.15
CA ASN A 143 10.19 4.63 -1.02
C ASN A 143 11.04 3.84 -0.01
N PRO A 144 10.70 3.85 1.29
CA PRO A 144 11.53 3.18 2.27
C PRO A 144 11.55 1.65 2.07
N PHE A 145 10.50 1.06 1.50
CA PHE A 145 10.36 -0.39 1.33
C PHE A 145 11.45 -0.98 0.44
N ILE A 146 11.81 -0.30 -0.65
CA ILE A 146 12.87 -0.76 -1.54
C ILE A 146 14.27 -0.62 -0.93
N SER A 147 14.42 0.05 0.23
CA SER A 147 15.69 0.17 0.94
C SER A 147 16.03 -1.05 1.82
N PHE A 148 15.12 -2.01 2.00
CA PHE A 148 15.34 -3.18 2.87
C PHE A 148 15.58 -4.46 2.08
N LYS A 149 16.69 -5.15 2.41
CA LYS A 149 17.14 -6.37 1.71
C LYS A 149 16.10 -7.50 1.77
N ASN A 150 15.41 -7.66 2.91
CA ASN A 150 14.38 -8.69 3.07
C ASN A 150 13.14 -8.47 2.19
N ILE A 151 12.88 -7.23 1.75
CA ILE A 151 11.85 -6.89 0.78
C ILE A 151 12.39 -7.11 -0.64
N GLN A 152 13.60 -6.62 -0.94
CA GLN A 152 14.23 -6.77 -2.26
C GLN A 152 14.43 -8.24 -2.66
N SER A 153 14.81 -9.10 -1.72
CA SER A 153 15.08 -10.52 -1.98
C SER A 153 13.81 -11.37 -2.04
N SER A 154 12.64 -10.81 -1.70
CA SER A 154 11.38 -11.51 -1.69
C SER A 154 10.49 -11.03 -2.84
N LYS A 155 10.28 -11.89 -3.84
CA LYS A 155 9.44 -11.57 -5.00
C LYS A 155 8.02 -11.16 -4.60
N SER A 156 7.44 -11.82 -3.59
CA SER A 156 6.10 -11.50 -3.09
C SER A 156 6.05 -10.14 -2.38
N ARG A 157 7.03 -9.83 -1.52
CA ARG A 157 7.10 -8.53 -0.83
C ARG A 157 7.35 -7.40 -1.82
N CYS A 158 8.26 -7.60 -2.78
CA CYS A 158 8.55 -6.59 -3.78
C CYS A 158 7.36 -6.33 -4.73
N ALA A 159 6.49 -7.33 -4.96
CA ALA A 159 5.25 -7.16 -5.72
C ALA A 159 4.22 -6.25 -5.01
N ASN A 160 4.35 -6.05 -3.70
CA ASN A 160 3.53 -5.09 -2.95
C ASN A 160 4.05 -3.64 -3.04
N ILE A 161 5.16 -3.40 -3.74
CA ILE A 161 5.60 -2.06 -4.12
C ILE A 161 5.07 -1.81 -5.54
N VAL A 162 4.09 -0.92 -5.67
CA VAL A 162 3.39 -0.70 -6.95
C VAL A 162 3.38 0.77 -7.36
N ASN A 163 3.15 0.98 -8.65
CA ASN A 163 2.81 2.31 -9.14
C ASN A 163 1.48 2.78 -8.52
N SER A 164 1.39 4.06 -8.15
CA SER A 164 0.19 4.62 -7.53
C SER A 164 -1.09 4.47 -8.36
N LYS A 165 -1.00 4.37 -9.70
CA LYS A 165 -2.14 4.08 -10.59
C LYS A 165 -2.86 2.77 -10.26
N GLN A 166 -2.25 1.89 -9.47
CA GLN A 166 -2.89 0.67 -8.98
C GLN A 166 -3.93 0.97 -7.89
N LEU A 167 -3.82 2.10 -7.16
CA LEU A 167 -4.72 2.43 -6.06
C LEU A 167 -6.18 2.56 -6.53
N ASP A 168 -6.42 3.28 -7.64
CA ASP A 168 -7.77 3.44 -8.19
C ASP A 168 -8.42 2.10 -8.58
N LYS A 169 -7.60 1.17 -9.09
CA LYS A 169 -8.05 -0.19 -9.43
C LYS A 169 -8.39 -0.96 -8.15
N ASP A 170 -7.51 -0.90 -7.16
CA ASP A 170 -7.73 -1.59 -5.89
C ASP A 170 -8.96 -1.04 -5.14
N ILE A 171 -9.23 0.28 -5.25
CA ILE A 171 -10.46 0.90 -4.74
C ILE A 171 -11.68 0.36 -5.48
N LYS A 172 -11.66 0.38 -6.81
CA LYS A 172 -12.76 -0.10 -7.65
C LYS A 172 -13.09 -1.58 -7.40
N ASP A 173 -12.05 -2.38 -7.18
CA ASP A 173 -12.15 -3.83 -6.98
C ASP A 173 -12.37 -4.21 -5.50
N ASN A 174 -12.54 -3.22 -4.60
CA ASN A 174 -12.66 -3.42 -3.16
C ASN A 174 -11.52 -4.29 -2.56
N SER A 175 -10.30 -4.07 -3.05
CA SER A 175 -9.10 -4.85 -2.73
C SER A 175 -7.96 -4.00 -2.14
N VAL A 176 -8.26 -2.78 -1.68
CA VAL A 176 -7.30 -1.94 -0.93
C VAL A 176 -6.78 -2.70 0.30
N PRO A 177 -5.46 -2.81 0.50
CA PRO A 177 -4.90 -3.53 1.64
C PRO A 177 -5.23 -2.84 2.96
N GLN A 178 -5.03 -3.55 4.07
CA GLN A 178 -5.24 -2.98 5.41
C GLN A 178 -4.14 -1.99 5.82
N PHE A 179 -2.91 -2.15 5.31
CA PHE A 179 -1.85 -1.17 5.47
C PHE A 179 -1.50 -0.55 4.11
N VAL A 180 -1.68 0.76 4.00
CA VAL A 180 -1.39 1.54 2.79
C VAL A 180 -0.31 2.56 3.11
N PHE A 181 0.74 2.61 2.30
CA PHE A 181 1.73 3.68 2.33
C PHE A 181 1.80 4.33 0.95
N TYR A 182 1.40 5.60 0.85
CA TYR A 182 1.36 6.37 -0.38
C TYR A 182 2.44 7.44 -0.40
N THR A 183 3.10 7.58 -1.54
CA THR A 183 4.10 8.64 -1.76
C THR A 183 3.90 9.28 -3.13
N PRO A 184 3.62 10.60 -3.19
CA PRO A 184 3.57 11.34 -4.45
C PRO A 184 4.94 11.43 -5.12
N ASN A 185 4.95 11.78 -6.41
CA ASN A 185 6.18 12.02 -7.14
C ASN A 185 6.81 13.37 -6.75
N VAL A 186 8.06 13.59 -7.16
CA VAL A 186 8.82 14.80 -6.82
C VAL A 186 8.26 16.10 -7.44
N ASN A 187 7.24 16.03 -8.30
CA ASN A 187 6.59 17.21 -8.86
C ASN A 187 5.39 17.67 -8.03
N ARG A 188 4.82 16.80 -7.18
CA ARG A 188 3.58 17.05 -6.41
C ARG A 188 3.76 16.89 -4.91
N HIS A 189 4.82 16.24 -4.45
CA HIS A 189 5.06 15.98 -3.04
C HIS A 189 5.15 17.24 -2.14
N ASN A 190 5.56 18.42 -2.67
CA ASN A 190 5.67 19.67 -1.89
C ASN A 190 4.39 20.54 -1.93
N THR A 191 3.43 20.20 -2.80
CA THR A 191 2.22 21.02 -3.01
C THR A 191 1.04 20.56 -2.15
N CYS A 192 1.21 19.54 -1.32
CA CYS A 192 0.14 18.98 -0.48
C CYS A 192 -1.12 18.57 -1.26
N HIS A 193 -0.95 18.24 -2.54
CA HIS A 193 -2.03 17.83 -3.43
C HIS A 193 -1.75 16.42 -3.96
N LEU A 194 -2.80 15.59 -4.03
CA LEU A 194 -2.80 14.26 -4.65
C LEU A 194 -3.31 14.40 -6.10
#